data_AF-A0A7Y9F145-F1
#
_entry.id   AF-A0A7Y9F145-F1
#
_cell.length_a   1.000
_cell.length_b   1.000
_cell.length_c   1.000
_cell.angle_alpha   90.00
_cell.angle_beta   90.00
_cell.angle_gamma   90.00
#
_symmetry.space_group_name_H-M   'P 1'
#
loop_
_entity.id
_entity.type
_entity.pdbx_description
1 polymer ?
#
loop_
_entity_poly.entity_id
_entity_poly.type
_entity_poly.pdbx_seq_one_letter_code
_entity_poly.pdbx_strand_id
1 'polypeptide(L)'
;MTTTPDPAVDPAVDPAVDLTALALHELRAYRSRLQAEEERVSYWRRLVHARTDLLGTGRGAGGSLGLEQLVRALGDTGSGATRSALLRVRAQEPLPDLPDLAEVWAVPAGDAEVDAALARLAEAEATLTGYRRALFDRLDAATAELVDRYRAEPTLALSVLA
;
A
#
# COMPACT_ATOMS: atom_id res chain seq x y z
N MET A 1 16.78 -26.11 -37.49
CA MET A 1 15.53 -26.33 -36.73
C MET A 1 15.82 -25.90 -35.31
N THR A 2 15.60 -24.62 -35.02
CA THR A 2 15.85 -24.04 -33.69
C THR A 2 14.75 -23.01 -33.49
N THR A 3 13.74 -23.40 -32.73
CA THR A 3 12.62 -22.54 -32.32
C THR A 3 13.11 -21.65 -31.20
N THR A 4 13.19 -20.35 -31.46
CA THR A 4 13.28 -19.30 -30.43
C THR A 4 11.93 -19.23 -29.73
N PRO A 5 11.84 -19.30 -28.39
CA PRO A 5 10.60 -19.01 -27.68
C PRO A 5 10.36 -17.49 -27.68
N ASP A 6 9.15 -17.12 -28.06
CA ASP A 6 8.56 -15.79 -28.00
C ASP A 6 8.30 -15.40 -26.52
N PRO A 7 8.83 -14.29 -25.98
CA PRO A 7 8.47 -13.84 -24.64
C PRO A 7 7.16 -13.06 -24.70
N ALA A 8 6.06 -13.80 -24.83
CA ALA A 8 4.74 -13.30 -24.46
C ALA A 8 4.62 -13.28 -22.93
N VAL A 9 4.42 -12.10 -22.35
CA VAL A 9 3.51 -11.93 -21.20
C VAL A 9 2.76 -10.62 -21.43
N ASP A 10 1.60 -10.71 -22.06
CA ASP A 10 0.56 -9.70 -21.88
C ASP A 10 0.26 -9.61 -20.37
N PRO A 11 0.25 -8.42 -19.74
CA PRO A 11 -0.22 -8.30 -18.38
C PRO A 11 -1.72 -8.58 -18.40
N ALA A 12 -2.07 -9.80 -18.04
CA ALA A 12 -3.44 -10.25 -17.90
C ALA A 12 -4.22 -9.23 -17.07
N VAL A 13 -5.26 -8.66 -17.69
CA VAL A 13 -6.34 -8.00 -16.99
C VAL A 13 -6.98 -9.08 -16.11
N ASP A 14 -6.66 -9.08 -14.82
CA ASP A 14 -7.28 -9.97 -13.86
C ASP A 14 -8.80 -9.75 -13.84
N PRO A 15 -9.61 -10.81 -13.74
CA PRO A 15 -11.05 -10.68 -13.71
C PRO A 15 -11.46 -9.91 -12.46
N ALA A 16 -12.16 -8.80 -12.65
CA ALA A 16 -12.82 -8.10 -11.56
C ALA A 16 -13.72 -9.09 -10.80
N VAL A 17 -13.48 -9.24 -9.48
CA VAL A 17 -14.33 -10.05 -8.60
C VAL A 17 -15.77 -9.57 -8.77
N ASP A 18 -16.67 -10.46 -9.17
CA ASP A 18 -18.09 -10.15 -9.25
C ASP A 18 -18.66 -10.08 -7.83
N LEU A 19 -18.76 -8.86 -7.31
CA LEU A 19 -19.26 -8.59 -5.96
C LEU A 19 -20.73 -9.00 -5.79
N THR A 20 -21.51 -9.03 -6.87
CA THR A 20 -22.94 -9.38 -6.82
C THR A 20 -23.13 -10.88 -6.59
N ALA A 21 -22.19 -11.70 -7.06
CA ALA A 21 -22.20 -13.15 -6.89
C ALA A 21 -21.76 -13.60 -5.48
N LEU A 22 -21.06 -12.75 -4.71
CA LEU A 22 -20.61 -13.10 -3.36
C LEU A 22 -21.78 -13.17 -2.38
N ALA A 23 -21.79 -14.17 -1.49
CA ALA A 23 -22.69 -14.17 -0.34
C ALA A 23 -22.33 -13.02 0.63
N LEU A 24 -23.28 -12.58 1.46
CA LEU A 24 -23.10 -11.43 2.35
C LEU A 24 -21.87 -11.55 3.26
N HIS A 25 -21.64 -12.73 3.84
CA HIS A 25 -20.50 -12.98 4.71
C HIS A 25 -19.17 -12.96 3.94
N GLU A 26 -19.15 -13.41 2.69
CA GLU A 26 -17.97 -13.41 1.81
C GLU A 26 -17.62 -12.00 1.38
N LEU A 27 -18.62 -11.18 1.04
CA LEU A 27 -18.44 -9.76 0.73
C LEU A 27 -17.89 -8.98 1.92
N ARG A 28 -18.40 -9.24 3.13
CA ARG A 28 -17.84 -8.67 4.38
C ARG A 28 -16.39 -9.10 4.57
N ALA A 29 -16.09 -10.39 4.42
CA ALA A 29 -14.74 -10.90 4.56
C ALA A 29 -13.80 -10.30 3.49
N TYR A 30 -14.25 -10.18 2.25
CA TYR A 30 -13.51 -9.55 1.16
C TYR A 30 -13.15 -8.10 1.49
N ARG A 31 -14.14 -7.29 1.90
CA ARG A 31 -13.91 -5.91 2.35
C ARG A 31 -12.91 -5.83 3.51
N SER A 32 -13.03 -6.70 4.51
CA SER A 32 -12.08 -6.74 5.64
C SER A 32 -10.65 -7.10 5.20
N ARG A 33 -10.48 -7.99 4.22
CA ARG A 33 -9.16 -8.29 3.65
C ARG A 33 -8.56 -7.07 2.94
N LEU A 34 -9.34 -6.37 2.13
CA LEU A 34 -8.90 -5.14 1.47
C LEU A 34 -8.49 -4.05 2.47
N GLN A 35 -9.22 -3.90 3.58
CA GLN A 35 -8.88 -2.95 4.64
C GLN A 35 -7.52 -3.29 5.27
N ALA A 36 -7.29 -4.56 5.59
CA ALA A 36 -6.02 -5.01 6.17
C ALA A 36 -4.83 -4.79 5.21
N GLU A 37 -5.04 -4.93 3.90
CA GLU A 37 -4.00 -4.66 2.91
C GLU A 37 -3.72 -3.16 2.75
N GLU A 38 -4.77 -2.32 2.75
CA GLU A 38 -4.62 -0.86 2.72
C GLU A 38 -3.80 -0.37 3.91
N GLU A 39 -4.07 -0.89 5.11
CA GLU A 39 -3.30 -0.56 6.31
C GLU A 39 -1.81 -0.87 6.14
N ARG A 40 -1.48 -2.01 5.52
CA ARG A 40 -0.09 -2.41 5.23
C ARG A 40 0.57 -1.45 4.24
N VAL A 41 -0.11 -1.12 3.14
CA VAL A 41 0.43 -0.21 2.13
C VAL A 41 0.61 1.19 2.68
N SER A 42 -0.34 1.66 3.49
CA SER A 42 -0.24 2.94 4.19
C SER A 42 0.90 2.97 5.21
N TYR A 43 1.26 1.84 5.83
CA TYR A 43 2.48 1.74 6.64
C TYR A 43 3.75 1.88 5.79
N TRP A 44 3.87 1.12 4.70
CA TRP A 44 5.05 1.17 3.84
C TRP A 44 5.26 2.54 3.20
N ARG A 45 4.18 3.19 2.74
CA ARG A 45 4.27 4.56 2.20
C ARG A 45 4.81 5.55 3.23
N ARG A 46 4.35 5.46 4.48
CA ARG A 46 4.88 6.30 5.59
C ARG A 46 6.37 6.06 5.80
N LEU A 47 6.81 4.81 5.73
CA LEU A 47 8.22 4.46 5.90
C LEU A 47 9.10 4.95 4.73
N VAL A 48 8.63 4.81 3.49
CA VAL A 48 9.30 5.33 2.29
C VAL A 48 9.41 6.86 2.34
N HIS A 49 8.33 7.55 2.73
CA HIS A 49 8.35 9.00 2.92
C HIS A 49 9.37 9.41 3.99
N ALA A 50 9.29 8.80 5.18
CA ALA A 50 10.23 9.07 6.26
C ALA A 50 11.69 8.86 5.82
N ARG A 51 11.97 7.79 5.06
CA ARG A 51 13.32 7.54 4.54
C ARG A 51 13.76 8.60 3.53
N THR A 52 12.87 8.99 2.63
CA THR A 52 13.10 10.05 1.65
C THR A 52 13.43 11.38 2.35
N ASP A 53 12.66 11.75 3.37
CA ASP A 53 12.86 12.97 4.15
C ASP A 53 14.20 12.96 4.91
N LEU A 54 14.58 11.82 5.48
CA LEU A 54 15.87 11.64 6.15
C LEU A 54 17.05 11.77 5.18
N LEU A 55 16.99 11.12 4.01
CA LEU A 55 18.04 11.22 2.99
C LEU A 55 18.13 12.62 2.40
N GLY A 56 16.99 13.27 2.16
CA GLY A 56 16.92 14.65 1.67
C GLY A 56 17.50 15.65 2.67
N THR A 57 17.19 15.51 3.95
CA THR A 57 17.70 16.38 5.03
C THR A 57 19.17 16.11 5.35
N GLY A 58 19.62 14.86 5.23
CA GLY A 58 21.00 14.45 5.47
C GLY A 58 22.00 14.94 4.43
N ARG A 59 21.53 15.38 3.25
CA ARG A 59 22.38 16.01 2.23
C ARG A 59 23.08 17.23 2.81
N GLY A 60 24.40 17.30 2.63
CA GLY A 60 25.22 18.42 3.10
C GLY A 60 25.50 18.47 4.61
N ALA A 61 24.90 17.58 5.41
CA ALA A 61 25.15 17.49 6.86
C ALA A 61 26.35 16.57 7.22
N GLY A 62 27.14 16.15 6.22
CA GLY A 62 28.31 15.26 6.44
C GLY A 62 27.95 13.88 6.99
N GLY A 63 26.71 13.40 6.79
CA GLY A 63 26.25 12.07 7.18
C GLY A 63 25.71 11.94 8.61
N SER A 64 25.62 13.03 9.38
CA SER A 64 25.11 13.03 10.75
C SER A 64 23.95 14.03 10.88
N LEU A 65 22.75 13.53 11.16
CA LEU A 65 21.60 14.35 11.48
C LEU A 65 21.52 14.58 12.99
N GLY A 66 21.46 15.85 13.40
CA GLY A 66 21.16 16.20 14.79
C GLY A 66 19.69 15.90 15.15
N LEU A 67 19.40 15.77 16.45
CA LEU A 67 18.05 15.47 16.95
C LEU A 67 16.99 16.47 16.45
N GLU A 68 17.31 17.76 16.38
CA GLU A 68 16.38 18.79 15.87
C GLU A 68 16.05 18.62 14.39
N GLN A 69 17.03 18.19 13.58
CA GLN A 69 16.83 17.92 12.16
C GLN A 69 16.01 16.65 11.96
N LEU A 70 16.20 15.62 12.80
CA LEU A 70 15.36 14.41 12.80
C LEU A 70 13.91 14.73 13.17
N VAL A 71 13.70 15.53 14.22
CA VAL A 71 12.35 15.94 14.65
C VAL A 71 11.66 16.75 13.55
N ARG A 72 12.40 17.61 12.83
CA ARG A 72 11.84 18.35 11.68
C ARG A 72 11.51 17.42 10.51
N ALA A 73 12.45 16.58 10.08
CA ALA A 73 12.28 15.68 8.95
C ALA A 73 11.14 14.68 9.16
N LEU A 74 10.98 14.16 10.38
CA LEU A 74 9.94 13.18 10.70
C LEU A 74 8.65 13.81 11.22
N GLY A 75 8.70 15.04 11.75
CA GLY A 75 7.56 15.76 12.31
C GLY A 75 6.54 16.22 11.27
N ASP A 76 7.00 16.58 10.06
CA ASP A 76 6.11 16.99 8.95
C ASP A 76 5.36 15.82 8.29
N THR A 77 5.68 14.57 8.66
CA THR A 77 4.89 13.39 8.23
C THR A 77 3.51 13.32 8.93
N GLY A 78 3.23 14.26 9.84
CA GLY A 78 2.01 14.38 10.64
C GLY A 78 0.75 14.80 9.88
N SER A 79 0.27 13.98 8.95
CA SER A 79 -1.12 14.01 8.48
C SER A 79 -1.89 12.72 8.83
N GLY A 80 -1.62 12.15 10.00
CA GLY A 80 -2.23 10.88 10.41
C GLY A 80 -2.32 10.70 11.90
N ALA A 81 -3.08 11.56 12.59
CA ALA A 81 -3.46 11.31 13.97
C ALA A 81 -4.18 9.96 14.11
N THR A 82 -3.72 9.17 15.07
CA THR A 82 -4.44 8.12 15.82
C THR A 82 -5.10 7.00 15.00
N ARG A 83 -4.38 5.88 14.83
CA ARG A 83 -4.93 4.52 15.04
C ARG A 83 -3.79 3.51 15.13
N SER A 84 -3.55 3.01 16.33
CA SER A 84 -2.74 1.82 16.57
C SER A 84 -3.53 0.59 16.12
N ALA A 85 -3.29 0.07 14.92
CA ALA A 85 -3.86 -1.18 14.46
C ALA A 85 -2.83 -2.31 14.60
N LEU A 86 -3.25 -3.42 15.19
CA LEU A 86 -2.47 -4.65 15.32
C LEU A 86 -2.43 -5.35 13.96
N LEU A 87 -1.24 -5.52 13.38
CA LEU A 87 -1.06 -6.23 12.10
C LEU A 87 -1.57 -7.68 12.20
N ARG A 88 -2.52 -8.05 11.33
CA ARG A 88 -2.79 -9.45 10.98
C ARG A 88 -2.57 -9.63 9.47
N VAL A 89 -1.53 -10.39 9.12
CA VAL A 89 -1.14 -10.67 7.73
C VAL A 89 -1.84 -11.93 7.24
N ARG A 90 -2.58 -11.82 6.13
CA ARG A 90 -3.01 -12.93 5.27
C ARG A 90 -3.06 -12.45 3.82
N ALA A 91 -2.74 -13.34 2.88
CA ALA A 91 -2.69 -13.06 1.44
C ALA A 91 -4.04 -13.33 0.74
N GLN A 92 -4.36 -12.57 -0.31
CA GLN A 92 -5.36 -12.91 -1.35
C GLN A 92 -5.15 -12.12 -2.65
N GLU A 93 -5.33 -12.80 -3.80
CA GLU A 93 -5.47 -12.39 -5.23
C GLU A 93 -4.50 -11.34 -5.83
N PRO A 94 -4.26 -11.31 -7.16
CA PRO A 94 -3.14 -10.56 -7.72
C PRO A 94 -3.51 -9.08 -7.72
N LEU A 95 -2.98 -8.39 -6.74
CA LEU A 95 -2.68 -6.98 -6.85
C LEU A 95 -1.27 -6.89 -7.46
N PRO A 96 -0.92 -5.78 -8.13
CA PRO A 96 0.44 -5.60 -8.63
C PRO A 96 1.45 -5.81 -7.49
N ASP A 97 2.57 -6.49 -7.76
CA ASP A 97 3.52 -6.81 -6.71
C ASP A 97 3.97 -5.55 -5.96
N LEU A 98 4.01 -5.63 -4.63
CA LEU A 98 4.65 -4.58 -3.84
C LEU A 98 6.11 -4.48 -4.28
N PRO A 99 6.67 -3.26 -4.40
CA PRO A 99 8.07 -3.10 -4.75
C PRO A 99 8.95 -3.81 -3.72
N ASP A 100 10.12 -4.29 -4.14
CA ASP A 100 11.16 -4.62 -3.16
C ASP A 100 11.52 -3.33 -2.42
N LEU A 101 11.45 -3.37 -1.09
CA LEU A 101 11.65 -2.22 -0.21
C LEU A 101 12.98 -2.32 0.54
N ALA A 102 13.91 -3.16 0.08
CA ALA A 102 15.27 -3.26 0.60
C ALA A 102 15.97 -1.89 0.70
N GLU A 103 15.68 -0.99 -0.25
CA GLU A 103 16.21 0.36 -0.38
C GLU A 103 15.90 1.26 0.82
N VAL A 104 14.78 0.99 1.51
CA VAL A 104 14.43 1.68 2.76
C VAL A 104 15.56 1.53 3.79
N TRP A 105 16.24 0.39 3.79
CA TRP A 105 17.27 0.03 4.76
C TRP A 105 18.70 0.30 4.27
N ALA A 106 18.87 0.66 2.99
CA ALA A 106 20.18 0.94 2.43
C ALA A 106 20.81 2.17 3.08
N VAL A 107 22.08 2.09 3.48
CA VAL A 107 22.85 3.21 4.03
C VAL A 107 23.84 3.72 2.96
N PRO A 108 23.52 4.79 2.24
CA PRO A 108 24.40 5.32 1.20
C PRO A 108 25.67 5.93 1.81
N ALA A 109 26.82 5.69 1.18
CA ALA A 109 28.14 6.15 1.65
C ALA A 109 28.57 7.51 1.07
N GLY A 110 27.78 8.11 0.17
CA GLY A 110 28.05 9.42 -0.42
C GLY A 110 26.90 9.94 -1.29
N ASP A 111 27.02 11.19 -1.74
CA ASP A 111 25.92 11.91 -2.42
C ASP A 111 25.37 11.20 -3.66
N ALA A 112 26.23 10.59 -4.48
CA ALA A 112 25.78 9.83 -5.66
C ALA A 112 24.92 8.60 -5.28
N GLU A 113 25.24 7.94 -4.17
CA GLU A 113 24.44 6.81 -3.67
C GLU A 113 23.15 7.28 -3.01
N VAL A 114 23.16 8.45 -2.35
CA VAL A 114 21.95 9.11 -1.84
C VAL A 114 21.01 9.43 -3.01
N ASP A 115 21.52 9.99 -4.11
CA ASP A 115 20.74 10.31 -5.31
C ASP A 115 20.09 9.06 -5.91
N ALA A 116 20.87 7.98 -6.04
CA ALA A 116 20.37 6.71 -6.53
C ALA A 116 19.32 6.09 -5.59
N ALA A 117 19.51 6.19 -4.28
CA ALA A 117 18.54 5.71 -3.29
C ALA A 117 17.25 6.53 -3.32
N LEU A 118 17.33 7.86 -3.45
CA LEU A 118 16.17 8.74 -3.57
C LEU A 118 15.37 8.46 -4.85
N ALA A 119 16.03 8.20 -5.98
CA ALA A 119 15.36 7.84 -7.22
C ALA A 119 14.56 6.53 -7.07
N ARG A 120 15.17 5.49 -6.49
CA ARG A 120 14.48 4.21 -6.23
C ARG A 120 13.33 4.35 -5.24
N LEU A 121 13.50 5.14 -4.17
CA LEU A 121 12.43 5.42 -3.22
C LEU A 121 11.25 6.16 -3.86
N ALA A 122 11.50 7.04 -4.83
CA ALA A 122 10.44 7.72 -5.59
C ALA A 122 9.67 6.75 -6.49
N GLU A 123 10.34 5.81 -7.14
CA GLU A 123 9.68 4.74 -7.93
C GLU A 123 8.83 3.82 -7.03
N ALA A 124 9.36 3.44 -5.86
CA ALA A 124 8.64 2.65 -4.86
C ALA A 124 7.41 3.41 -4.32
N GLU A 125 7.52 4.71 -4.05
CA GLU A 125 6.40 5.56 -3.63
C GLU A 125 5.30 5.60 -4.69
N ALA A 126 5.67 5.83 -5.96
CA ALA A 126 4.72 5.87 -7.06
C ALA A 126 3.95 4.54 -7.20
N THR A 127 4.67 3.42 -7.04
CA THR A 127 4.10 2.07 -7.08
C THR A 127 3.13 1.84 -5.91
N LEU A 128 3.53 2.19 -4.68
CA LEU A 128 2.68 2.11 -3.48
C LEU A 128 1.44 2.99 -3.60
N THR A 129 1.57 4.20 -4.17
CA THR A 129 0.45 5.12 -4.39
C THR A 129 -0.51 4.57 -5.44
N GLY A 130 -0.02 3.97 -6.54
CA GLY A 130 -0.85 3.29 -7.54
C GLY A 130 -1.60 2.10 -6.94
N TYR A 131 -0.89 1.22 -6.22
CA TYR A 131 -1.47 0.07 -5.54
C TYR A 131 -2.56 0.49 -4.54
N ARG A 132 -2.30 1.52 -3.73
CA ARG A 132 -3.27 2.02 -2.75
C ARG A 132 -4.53 2.59 -3.41
N ARG A 133 -4.41 3.27 -4.56
CA ARG A 133 -5.59 3.72 -5.32
C ARG A 133 -6.44 2.54 -5.75
N ALA A 134 -5.82 1.51 -6.34
CA ALA A 134 -6.54 0.30 -6.74
C ALA A 134 -7.22 -0.41 -5.56
N LEU A 135 -6.61 -0.41 -4.38
CA LEU A 135 -7.25 -0.90 -3.15
C LEU A 135 -8.47 -0.08 -2.74
N PHE A 136 -8.37 1.26 -2.77
CA PHE A 136 -9.50 2.13 -2.43
C PHE A 136 -10.66 1.96 -3.40
N ASP A 137 -10.39 1.86 -4.71
CA ASP A 137 -11.43 1.61 -5.71
C ASP A 137 -12.19 0.30 -5.42
N ARG A 138 -11.46 -0.77 -5.06
CA ARG A 138 -12.05 -2.06 -4.68
C ARG A 138 -12.81 -1.98 -3.34
N LEU A 139 -12.32 -1.22 -2.37
CA LEU A 139 -12.99 -0.98 -1.08
C LEU A 139 -14.29 -0.22 -1.25
N ASP A 140 -14.30 0.80 -2.10
CA ASP A 140 -15.46 1.63 -2.39
C ASP A 140 -16.53 0.80 -3.11
N ALA A 141 -16.14 -0.02 -4.10
CA ALA A 141 -17.05 -0.94 -4.77
C ALA A 141 -17.67 -1.97 -3.80
N ALA A 142 -16.85 -2.61 -2.96
CA ALA A 142 -17.35 -3.57 -1.95
C ALA A 142 -18.25 -2.89 -0.90
N THR A 143 -17.96 -1.64 -0.54
CA THR A 143 -18.77 -0.86 0.40
C THR A 143 -20.10 -0.46 -0.23
N ALA A 144 -20.11 -0.04 -1.49
CA ALA A 144 -21.32 0.30 -2.23
C ALA A 144 -22.28 -0.90 -2.32
N GLU A 145 -21.77 -2.07 -2.70
CA GLU A 145 -22.56 -3.31 -2.76
C GLU A 145 -23.16 -3.67 -1.38
N LEU A 146 -22.41 -3.53 -0.29
CA LEU A 146 -22.96 -3.76 1.06
C LEU A 146 -24.07 -2.77 1.41
N VAL A 147 -23.90 -1.49 1.07
CA VAL A 147 -24.91 -0.46 1.32
C VAL A 147 -26.18 -0.76 0.51
N ASP A 148 -26.05 -1.19 -0.75
CA ASP A 148 -27.17 -1.54 -1.60
C ASP A 148 -27.97 -2.73 -1.04
N ARG A 149 -27.28 -3.78 -0.58
CA ARG A 149 -27.92 -4.92 0.09
C ARG A 149 -28.63 -4.54 1.37
N TYR A 150 -28.01 -3.71 2.22
CA TYR A 150 -28.66 -3.25 3.46
C TYR A 150 -29.85 -2.32 3.19
N ARG A 151 -29.81 -1.54 2.11
CA ARG A 151 -30.96 -0.72 1.69
C ARG A 151 -32.12 -1.60 1.23
N ALA A 152 -31.83 -2.68 0.50
CA ALA A 152 -32.84 -3.64 0.05
C ALA A 152 -33.39 -4.48 1.22
N GLU A 153 -32.54 -4.93 2.13
CA GLU A 153 -32.91 -5.75 3.28
C GLU A 153 -32.18 -5.30 4.56
N PRO A 154 -32.77 -4.37 5.34
CA PRO A 154 -32.13 -3.80 6.53
C PRO A 154 -31.81 -4.83 7.63
N THR A 155 -32.56 -5.93 7.71
CA THR A 155 -32.33 -7.01 8.68
C THR A 155 -30.97 -7.69 8.51
N LEU A 156 -30.39 -7.66 7.31
CA LEU A 156 -29.04 -8.18 7.06
C LEU A 156 -27.96 -7.46 7.89
N ALA A 157 -28.17 -6.20 8.26
CA ALA A 157 -27.24 -5.46 9.12
C ALA A 157 -27.19 -6.05 10.55
N LEU A 158 -28.31 -6.61 11.03
CA LEU A 158 -28.40 -7.21 12.36
C LEU A 158 -27.76 -8.60 12.43
N SER A 159 -27.51 -9.22 11.29
CA SER A 159 -26.92 -10.57 11.21
C SER A 159 -25.50 -10.68 11.77
N VAL A 160 -24.88 -9.56 12.16
CA VAL A 160 -23.55 -9.52 12.80
C VAL A 160 -23.62 -9.73 14.32
N LEU A 161 -24.82 -9.64 14.90
CA LEU A 161 -25.08 -9.76 16.34
C LEU A 161 -25.61 -11.14 16.74
N ALA A 162 -25.94 -11.99 15.77
CA ALA A 162 -26.45 -13.35 15.95
C ALA A 162 -25.29 -14.35 15.97
#